data_AF-A0A2P2M5H0-F1
#
_entry.id   AF-A0A2P2M5H0-F1
#
_cell.length_a   1.000
_cell.length_b   1.000
_cell.length_c   1.000
_cell.angle_alpha   90.00
_cell.angle_beta   90.00
_cell.angle_gamma   90.00
#
_symmetry.space_group_name_H-M   'P 1'
#
loop_
_entity.id
_entity.type
_entity.pdbx_description
1 polymer ?
#
loop_
_entity_poly.entity_id
_entity_poly.type
_entity_poly.pdbx_seq_one_letter_code
_entity_poly.pdbx_strand_id
1 'polypeptide(L)'
;MLTSLRKIMSLPEDTNIYCGHEYTLSNSKFALAIEPNNEVLQSYAAHVAHLRSKSLPTIPTALKLEKACNPFLRTSSAEIRKSLDIPSTANDAEALGVIRRAKDNF
;
A
#
# COMPACT_ATOMS: atom_id res chain seq x y z
N MET A 1 2.64 -11.03 10.46
CA MET A 1 2.72 -9.95 9.44
C MET A 1 2.57 -8.56 10.03
N LEU A 2 1.43 -8.22 10.67
CA LEU A 2 1.19 -6.86 11.21
C LEU A 2 2.32 -6.35 12.13
N THR A 3 2.78 -7.16 13.08
CA THR A 3 3.88 -6.79 13.99
C THR A 3 5.17 -6.47 13.24
N SER A 4 5.48 -7.19 12.16
CA SER A 4 6.67 -6.93 11.34
C SER A 4 6.56 -5.60 10.60
N LEU A 5 5.39 -5.30 10.02
CA LEU A 5 5.14 -4.03 9.35
C LEU A 5 5.25 -2.86 10.34
N ARG A 6 4.72 -3.02 11.57
CA ARG A 6 4.83 -2.00 12.62
C ARG A 6 6.29 -1.68 12.99
N LYS A 7 7.18 -2.68 13.03
CA LYS A 7 8.63 -2.46 13.25
C LYS A 7 9.27 -1.63 12.14
N ILE A 8 8.86 -1.83 10.89
CA ILE A 8 9.35 -1.03 9.76
C ILE A 8 8.76 0.39 9.84
N MET A 9 7.47 0.53 10.17
CA MET A 9 6.79 1.82 10.28
C MET A 9 7.33 2.73 11.39
N SER A 10 8.01 2.17 12.41
CA SER A 10 8.66 2.94 13.46
C SER A 10 10.01 3.56 13.06
N LEU A 11 10.52 3.25 11.87
CA LEU A 11 11.73 3.89 11.34
C LEU A 11 11.44 5.34 10.88
N PRO A 12 12.48 6.18 10.72
CA PRO A 12 12.34 7.54 10.18
C PRO A 12 11.63 7.57 8.82
N GLU A 13 10.84 8.61 8.56
CA GLU A 13 10.02 8.69 7.33
C GLU A 13 10.84 8.76 6.03
N ASP A 14 12.07 9.26 6.11
CA ASP A 14 13.06 9.34 5.02
C ASP A 14 13.82 8.02 4.78
N THR A 15 13.49 6.95 5.52
CA THR A 15 14.07 5.63 5.29
C THR A 15 13.73 5.10 3.89
N ASN A 16 14.75 4.78 3.11
CA ASN A 16 14.61 4.08 1.83
C ASN A 16 14.34 2.58 2.05
N ILE A 17 13.30 2.06 1.42
CA ILE A 17 12.90 0.66 1.44
C ILE A 17 13.35 -0.01 0.14
N TYR A 18 14.24 -0.98 0.28
CA TYR A 18 14.70 -1.87 -0.79
C TYR A 18 14.04 -3.23 -0.63
N CYS A 19 12.95 -3.47 -1.35
CA CYS A 19 12.21 -4.73 -1.30
C CYS A 19 12.74 -5.76 -2.33
N GLY A 20 12.35 -7.02 -2.19
CA GLY A 20 12.89 -8.12 -2.99
C GLY A 20 12.34 -8.25 -4.42
N HIS A 21 11.27 -7.52 -4.78
CA HIS A 21 10.56 -7.71 -6.05
C HIS A 21 9.98 -6.41 -6.62
N GLU A 22 9.98 -6.29 -7.95
CA GLU A 22 9.40 -5.18 -8.71
C GLU A 22 7.87 -5.36 -8.90
N TYR A 23 7.12 -5.28 -7.80
CA TYR A 23 5.65 -5.46 -7.80
C TYR A 23 4.86 -4.15 -7.70
N THR A 24 5.54 -3.01 -7.73
CA THR A 24 4.93 -1.70 -7.42
C THR A 24 3.77 -1.35 -8.34
N LEU A 25 3.87 -1.64 -9.65
CA LEU A 25 2.78 -1.36 -10.60
C LEU A 25 1.54 -2.23 -10.36
N SER A 26 1.69 -3.53 -10.11
CA SER A 26 0.54 -4.38 -9.77
C SER A 26 -0.04 -4.00 -8.41
N ASN A 27 0.80 -3.60 -7.46
CA ASN A 27 0.37 -3.19 -6.13
C ASN A 27 -0.39 -1.86 -6.17
N SER A 28 0.03 -0.91 -7.00
CA SER A 28 -0.65 0.38 -7.14
C SER A 28 -2.03 0.25 -7.78
N LYS A 29 -2.19 -0.67 -8.75
CA LYS A 29 -3.51 -1.01 -9.32
C LYS A 29 -4.49 -1.52 -8.26
N PHE A 30 -4.05 -2.47 -7.44
CA PHE A 30 -4.87 -2.98 -6.33
C PHE A 30 -5.20 -1.87 -5.32
N ALA A 31 -4.20 -1.07 -4.93
CA ALA A 31 -4.41 0.02 -3.98
C ALA A 31 -5.44 1.04 -4.50
N LEU A 32 -5.36 1.42 -5.78
CA LEU A 32 -6.32 2.34 -6.41
C LEU A 32 -7.73 1.77 -6.49
N ALA A 33 -7.88 0.45 -6.61
CA ALA A 33 -9.20 -0.19 -6.62
C ALA A 33 -9.92 -0.07 -5.27
N ILE A 34 -9.19 0.02 -4.16
CA ILE A 34 -9.76 0.05 -2.80
C ILE A 34 -9.64 1.42 -2.11
N GLU A 35 -8.80 2.32 -2.60
CA GLU A 35 -8.64 3.69 -2.11
C GLU A 35 -8.53 4.71 -3.27
N PRO A 36 -9.53 4.78 -4.17
CA PRO A 36 -9.46 5.57 -5.39
C PRO A 36 -9.33 7.08 -5.15
N ASN A 37 -9.76 7.62 -4.01
CA ASN A 37 -9.71 9.07 -3.74
C ASN A 37 -8.40 9.53 -3.07
N ASN A 38 -7.43 8.64 -2.86
CA ASN A 38 -6.12 9.01 -2.31
C ASN A 38 -5.25 9.68 -3.39
N GLU A 39 -5.19 11.01 -3.41
CA GLU A 39 -4.43 11.80 -4.39
C GLU A 39 -2.93 11.50 -4.39
N VAL A 40 -2.35 11.19 -3.23
CA VAL A 40 -0.93 10.80 -3.13
C VAL A 40 -0.69 9.47 -3.82
N LEU A 41 -1.59 8.50 -3.61
CA LEU A 41 -1.56 7.21 -4.29
C LEU A 41 -1.79 7.35 -5.80
N GLN A 42 -2.71 8.20 -6.25
CA GLN A 42 -2.93 8.47 -7.68
C GLN A 42 -1.65 9.00 -8.34
N SER A 43 -1.03 10.02 -7.73
CA SER A 43 0.22 10.61 -8.22
C SER A 43 1.36 9.59 -8.25
N TYR A 44 1.49 8.80 -7.18
CA TYR A 44 2.49 7.75 -7.10
C TYR A 44 2.27 6.65 -8.15
N ALA A 45 1.03 6.20 -8.33
CA ALA A 45 0.69 5.17 -9.31
C ALA A 45 0.97 5.63 -10.74
N ALA A 46 0.68 6.90 -11.07
CA ALA A 46 1.01 7.49 -12.36
C ALA A 46 2.53 7.54 -12.60
N HIS A 47 3.30 7.94 -11.58
CA HIS A 47 4.76 7.94 -11.65
C HIS A 47 5.33 6.53 -11.85
N VAL A 48 4.83 5.54 -11.10
CA VAL A 48 5.18 4.12 -11.23
C VAL A 48 4.87 3.61 -12.63
N ALA A 49 3.69 3.92 -13.18
CA ALA A 49 3.34 3.53 -14.55
C ALA A 49 4.29 4.13 -15.58
N HIS A 50 4.68 5.41 -15.42
CA HIS A 50 5.65 6.07 -16.29
C HIS A 50 7.05 5.43 -16.24
N LEU A 51 7.55 5.07 -15.05
CA LEU A 51 8.83 4.39 -14.91
C LEU A 51 8.78 3.00 -15.57
N ARG A 52 7.72 2.23 -15.30
CA ARG A 52 7.57 0.88 -15.83
C ARG A 52 7.35 0.85 -17.34
N SER A 53 6.70 1.86 -17.94
CA SER A 53 6.58 1.97 -19.40
C SER A 53 7.93 2.18 -20.09
N LYS A 54 8.95 2.61 -19.35
CA LYS A 54 10.35 2.76 -19.78
C LYS A 54 11.24 1.62 -19.29
N SER A 55 10.66 0.55 -18.74
CA SER A 55 11.37 -0.56 -18.11
C SER A 55 12.31 -0.17 -16.96
N LEU A 56 12.11 1.01 -16.35
CA LEU A 56 12.90 1.46 -15.21
C LEU A 56 12.39 0.82 -13.89
N PRO A 57 13.28 0.59 -12.90
CA PRO A 57 12.89 0.15 -11.57
C PRO A 57 12.09 1.24 -10.83
N THR A 58 11.31 0.82 -9.84
CA THR A 58 10.56 1.71 -8.93
C THR A 58 11.07 1.68 -7.50
N ILE A 59 12.13 0.88 -7.27
CA ILE A 59 12.78 0.68 -5.97
C ILE A 59 14.12 1.45 -5.98
N PRO A 60 14.49 2.12 -4.87
CA PRO A 60 13.80 2.17 -3.58
C PRO A 60 12.55 3.05 -3.57
N THR A 61 11.69 2.79 -2.60
CA THR A 61 10.59 3.68 -2.18
C THR A 61 10.92 4.32 -0.83
N ALA A 62 10.33 5.47 -0.51
CA ALA A 62 10.49 6.10 0.81
C ALA A 62 9.42 5.60 1.78
N LEU A 63 9.77 5.36 3.05
CA LEU A 63 8.79 4.92 4.06
C LEU A 63 7.62 5.90 4.21
N LYS A 64 7.86 7.21 4.08
CA LYS A 64 6.81 8.22 4.02
C LYS A 64 5.76 7.91 2.95
N LEU A 65 6.22 7.52 1.76
CA LEU A 65 5.36 7.23 0.61
C LEU A 65 4.59 5.93 0.83
N GLU A 66 5.24 4.90 1.39
CA GLU A 66 4.56 3.65 1.76
C GLU A 66 3.47 3.89 2.81
N LYS A 67 3.72 4.70 3.85
CA LYS A 67 2.67 5.06 4.83
C LYS A 67 1.48 5.79 4.19
N ALA A 68 1.74 6.59 3.17
CA ALA A 68 0.71 7.35 2.46
C ALA A 68 -0.09 6.52 1.45
N CYS A 69 0.51 5.49 0.84
CA CYS A 69 -0.06 4.81 -0.33
C CYS A 69 -0.31 3.31 -0.15
N ASN A 70 0.40 2.64 0.77
CA ASN A 70 0.36 1.18 0.87
C ASN A 70 -0.86 0.73 1.70
N PRO A 71 -1.82 -0.01 1.12
CA PRO A 71 -3.04 -0.39 1.83
C PRO A 71 -2.76 -1.29 3.03
N PHE A 72 -1.66 -2.05 3.03
CA PHE A 72 -1.25 -2.88 4.17
C PHE A 72 -0.74 -2.08 5.37
N LEU A 73 -0.37 -0.81 5.16
CA LEU A 73 0.05 0.13 6.22
C LEU A 73 -1.08 1.09 6.63
N ARG A 74 -2.22 1.03 5.95
CA ARG A 74 -3.36 1.95 6.08
C ARG A 74 -4.62 1.22 6.55
N THR A 75 -4.47 0.24 7.44
CA THR A 75 -5.59 -0.60 7.96
C THR A 75 -6.69 0.18 8.67
N SER A 76 -6.42 1.42 9.08
CA SER A 76 -7.38 2.35 9.68
C SER A 76 -8.07 3.29 8.69
N SER A 77 -7.69 3.28 7.40
CA SER A 77 -8.33 4.12 6.38
C SER A 77 -9.81 3.78 6.26
N ALA A 78 -10.67 4.79 6.46
CA ALA A 78 -12.11 4.64 6.35
C ALA A 78 -12.54 4.25 4.93
N GLU A 79 -11.84 4.75 3.91
CA GLU A 79 -12.11 4.42 2.51
C GLU A 79 -11.78 2.96 2.22
N ILE A 80 -10.58 2.48 2.60
CA ILE A 80 -10.20 1.07 2.43
C ILE A 80 -11.18 0.15 3.15
N ARG A 81 -11.54 0.50 4.40
CA ARG A 81 -12.50 -0.30 5.18
C ARG A 81 -13.86 -0.36 4.51
N LYS A 82 -14.35 0.76 3.98
CA LYS A 82 -15.61 0.83 3.23
C LYS A 82 -15.55 0.02 1.94
N SER A 83 -14.48 0.14 1.16
CA SER A 83 -14.32 -0.56 -0.14
C SER A 83 -14.25 -2.08 -0.01
N LEU A 84 -13.85 -2.59 1.16
CA LEU A 84 -13.69 -4.02 1.43
C LEU A 84 -14.69 -4.55 2.48
N ASP A 85 -15.74 -3.79 2.80
CA ASP A 85 -16.75 -4.12 3.81
C ASP A 85 -16.15 -4.57 5.16
N ILE A 86 -15.04 -3.95 5.56
CA ILE A 86 -14.37 -4.23 6.83
C ILE A 86 -15.12 -3.49 7.95
N PRO A 87 -15.62 -4.19 8.98
CA PRO A 87 -16.32 -3.55 10.09
C PRO A 87 -15.46 -2.50 10.80
N SER A 88 -16.09 -1.42 11.27
CA SER A 88 -15.40 -0.40 12.08
C SER A 88 -14.86 -0.95 13.40
N THR A 89 -15.50 -2.01 13.92
CA THR A 89 -15.08 -2.74 15.13
C THR A 89 -13.90 -3.66 14.90
N ALA A 90 -13.53 -3.96 13.64
CA ALA A 90 -12.43 -4.86 13.33
C ALA A 90 -11.09 -4.23 13.73
N ASN A 91 -10.24 -5.01 14.38
CA ASN A 91 -8.91 -4.58 14.73
C ASN A 91 -7.98 -4.56 13.50
N ASP A 92 -6.79 -3.96 13.63
CA ASP A 92 -5.83 -3.85 12.51
C ASP A 92 -5.41 -5.20 11.91
N ALA A 93 -5.33 -6.27 12.73
CA ALA A 93 -4.90 -7.58 12.24
C ALA A 93 -5.99 -8.24 11.39
N GLU A 94 -7.25 -8.10 11.80
CA GLU A 94 -8.42 -8.54 11.04
C GLU A 94 -8.52 -7.77 9.72
N ALA A 95 -8.43 -6.43 9.77
CA ALA A 95 -8.44 -5.58 8.60
C ALA A 95 -7.31 -5.94 7.62
N LEU A 96 -6.09 -6.13 8.12
CA LEU A 96 -4.94 -6.57 7.31
C LEU A 96 -5.20 -7.92 6.65
N GLY A 97 -5.84 -8.85 7.36
CA GLY A 97 -6.21 -10.16 6.83
C GLY A 97 -7.22 -10.07 5.68
N VAL A 98 -8.22 -9.20 5.79
CA VAL A 98 -9.19 -8.95 4.71
C VAL A 98 -8.48 -8.33 3.49
N ILE A 99 -7.67 -7.28 3.69
CA ILE A 99 -6.93 -6.61 2.62
C ILE A 99 -6.02 -7.61 1.88
N ARG A 100 -5.35 -8.51 2.62
CA ARG A 100 -4.50 -9.55 2.03
C ARG A 100 -5.30 -10.51 1.15
N ARG A 101 -6.42 -11.04 1.66
CA ARG A 101 -7.30 -11.93 0.89
C ARG A 101 -7.89 -11.25 -0.34
N ALA A 102 -8.23 -9.97 -0.24
CA ALA A 102 -8.70 -9.19 -1.39
C ALA A 102 -7.61 -9.09 -2.46
N LYS A 103 -6.36 -8.82 -2.07
CA LYS A 103 -5.23 -8.76 -3.01
C LYS A 103 -4.86 -10.12 -3.61
N ASP A 104 -5.08 -11.22 -2.89
CA ASP A 104 -4.81 -12.58 -3.40
C ASP A 104 -5.75 -12.97 -4.54
N ASN A 105 -6.94 -12.37 -4.58
CA ASN A 105 -7.98 -12.64 -5.58
C ASN A 105 -8.17 -11.51 -6.62
N PHE A 106 -7.24 -10.55 -6.68
CA PHE A 106 -7.26 -9.39 -7.60
C PHE A 106 -6.29 -9.59 -8.76
#